data_AF-A0AAW0HYN3-F1
#
_entry.id   AF-A0AAW0HYN3-F1
#
_cell.length_a   1.000
_cell.length_b   1.000
_cell.length_c   1.000
_cell.angle_alpha   90.00
_cell.angle_beta   90.00
_cell.angle_gamma   90.00
#
_symmetry.space_group_name_H-M   'P 1'
#
loop_
_entity.id
_entity.type
_entity.pdbx_description
1 polymer ?
#
loop_
_entity_poly.entity_id
_entity_poly.type
_entity_poly.pdbx_seq_one_letter_code
_entity_poly.pdbx_strand_id
1 'polypeptide(L)'
;MVNFTTEEKALVNGLWSKVNVEDIGGEALGRLLVVYPWTQRFFDSFGNLSSASAIMGNPRVKAHGKKVLSSLGEAIKNLDNLKSALAKLSELHCDKLHVDPENFKLLGNVLVIVLASHFGKEFTPEVQAAWQKLLGNTLVIVVSSYFDKEFTAEVQAARQKVKQGMQPAAMTEASRPDTMVHFTAEEKAAVTSIWEKVDVEKAGGETLGRLLIVYPWTQRFFDKFGNLSSAQAVMGNPRIRAHGKKVLASLGLAVKNMDNLKETFAHLSELHCDKLHVDPENFKLLGNMLVIVLSGHFPKEFTPEVHAAWQKLLAISGLWDQVDNEKVGAESQEKIVSNSTTRTNGSWVGEERAECLARTNFSLSFGLFFEHIADISSHAAIASNPKVKPLGKKVLESFSEALKHRNNLNNRFGDNLNNSTSPETDTMVHLTDAEKAAISGLWGKVNADGVGAEALGRLLVVYPWTQRFFEHFGDLSSASAVMGNAQVKAHGKKVITAFGDGLKHLDNLKGTFSALSELHCDKLHVDPENFRLLGNMIVIVLSHDLGKDFTPAAQAAFQKVVAGVASALAHKYH
;
A
#
# COMPACT_ATOMS: atom_id res chain seq x y z
N MET A 1 -20.45 10.52 -6.23
CA MET A 1 -19.54 11.67 -6.39
C MET A 1 -19.90 12.68 -5.32
N VAL A 2 -18.90 13.26 -4.66
CA VAL A 2 -19.15 14.29 -3.66
C VAL A 2 -19.28 15.62 -4.39
N ASN A 3 -20.39 16.35 -4.19
CA ASN A 3 -20.61 17.65 -4.80
C ASN A 3 -19.72 18.72 -4.15
N PHE A 4 -19.35 19.75 -4.92
CA PHE A 4 -18.60 20.91 -4.41
C PHE A 4 -19.56 21.99 -3.92
N THR A 5 -19.29 22.58 -2.75
CA THR A 5 -19.98 23.79 -2.29
C THR A 5 -19.52 25.01 -3.10
N THR A 6 -20.24 26.12 -2.97
CA THR A 6 -19.86 27.40 -3.61
C THR A 6 -18.48 27.86 -3.15
N GLU A 7 -18.18 27.70 -1.86
CA GLU A 7 -16.91 28.07 -1.23
C GLU A 7 -15.77 27.20 -1.75
N GLU A 8 -15.96 25.87 -1.82
CA GLU A 8 -14.95 24.97 -2.36
C GLU A 8 -14.65 25.26 -3.84
N LYS A 9 -15.68 25.56 -4.65
CA LYS A 9 -15.49 25.99 -6.04
C LYS A 9 -14.70 27.29 -6.12
N ALA A 10 -14.96 28.25 -5.24
CA ALA A 10 -14.24 29.51 -5.19
C ALA A 10 -12.76 29.30 -4.80
N LEU A 11 -12.47 28.42 -3.83
CA LEU A 11 -11.10 28.07 -3.43
C LEU A 11 -10.33 27.39 -4.56
N VAL A 12 -10.96 26.42 -5.25
CA VAL A 12 -10.36 25.72 -6.39
C VAL A 12 -10.07 26.70 -7.53
N ASN A 13 -11.06 27.49 -7.97
CA ASN A 13 -10.89 28.45 -9.06
C ASN A 13 -9.92 29.58 -8.69
N GLY A 14 -9.93 30.03 -7.44
CA GLY A 14 -9.04 31.06 -6.93
C GLY A 14 -7.58 30.66 -7.06
N LEU A 15 -7.20 29.47 -6.59
CA LEU A 15 -5.85 28.97 -6.78
C LEU A 15 -5.55 28.68 -8.26
N TRP A 16 -6.48 28.02 -8.97
CA TRP A 16 -6.31 27.65 -10.38
C TRP A 16 -5.99 28.84 -11.28
N SER A 17 -6.60 30.00 -11.04
CA SER A 17 -6.35 31.23 -11.80
C SER A 17 -4.89 31.72 -11.76
N LYS A 18 -4.12 31.24 -10.79
CA LYS A 18 -2.69 31.58 -10.58
C LYS A 18 -1.74 30.46 -11.01
N VAL A 19 -2.26 29.28 -11.38
CA VAL A 19 -1.45 28.13 -11.76
C VAL A 19 -0.82 28.35 -13.13
N ASN A 20 0.51 28.33 -13.19
CA ASN A 20 1.21 28.13 -14.46
C ASN A 20 1.13 26.65 -14.85
N VAL A 21 0.30 26.36 -15.84
CA VAL A 21 -0.02 25.00 -16.28
C VAL A 21 1.21 24.22 -16.76
N GLU A 22 2.16 24.90 -17.38
CA GLU A 22 3.37 24.26 -17.91
C GLU A 22 4.35 23.92 -16.79
N ASP A 23 4.63 24.89 -15.92
CA ASP A 23 5.60 24.73 -14.84
C ASP A 23 5.10 23.72 -13.80
N ILE A 24 3.89 23.93 -13.27
CA ILE A 24 3.30 23.05 -12.24
C ILE A 24 3.04 21.65 -12.80
N GLY A 25 2.54 21.57 -14.04
CA GLY A 25 2.24 20.28 -14.68
C GLY A 25 3.51 19.47 -14.93
N GLY A 26 4.55 20.11 -15.48
CA GLY A 26 5.84 19.49 -15.73
C GLY A 26 6.55 19.07 -14.44
N GLU A 27 6.52 19.92 -13.41
CA GLU A 27 7.12 19.60 -12.10
C GLU A 27 6.38 18.46 -11.39
N ALA A 28 5.04 18.44 -11.41
CA ALA A 28 4.26 17.37 -10.78
C ALA A 28 4.54 16.00 -11.43
N LEU A 29 4.59 15.93 -12.77
CA LEU A 29 4.94 14.68 -13.44
C LEU A 29 6.42 14.31 -13.21
N GLY A 30 7.34 15.27 -13.25
CA GLY A 30 8.75 15.01 -12.98
C GLY A 30 8.98 14.47 -11.57
N ARG A 31 8.34 15.06 -10.55
CA ARG A 31 8.40 14.57 -9.17
C ARG A 31 7.75 13.19 -9.03
N LEU A 32 6.65 12.89 -9.72
CA LEU A 32 6.08 11.54 -9.74
C LEU A 32 7.13 10.51 -10.18
N LEU A 33 7.82 10.79 -11.29
CA LEU A 33 8.81 9.88 -11.87
C LEU A 33 10.07 9.72 -11.00
N VAL A 34 10.43 10.73 -10.22
CA VAL A 34 11.57 10.67 -9.27
C VAL A 34 11.19 9.97 -7.97
N VAL A 35 10.05 10.35 -7.38
CA VAL A 35 9.61 9.84 -6.07
C VAL A 35 9.11 8.41 -6.17
N TYR A 36 8.52 8.06 -7.31
CA TYR A 36 7.98 6.74 -7.59
C TYR A 36 8.53 6.18 -8.91
N PRO A 37 9.81 5.74 -8.94
CA PRO A 37 10.51 5.37 -10.18
C PRO A 37 9.81 4.29 -11.02
N TRP A 38 9.03 3.39 -10.41
CA TRP A 38 8.26 2.39 -11.15
C TRP A 38 7.23 3.00 -12.12
N THR A 39 6.83 4.25 -11.91
CA THR A 39 5.95 4.97 -12.84
C THR A 39 6.62 5.29 -14.18
N GLN A 40 7.96 5.27 -14.24
CA GLN A 40 8.72 5.55 -15.47
C GLN A 40 8.43 4.56 -16.59
N ARG A 41 8.07 3.30 -16.27
CA ARG A 41 7.72 2.26 -17.26
C ARG A 41 6.53 2.62 -18.16
N PHE A 42 5.69 3.58 -17.74
CA PHE A 42 4.59 4.08 -18.57
C PHE A 42 5.08 5.07 -19.63
N PHE A 43 6.35 5.45 -19.59
CA PHE A 43 6.95 6.54 -20.34
C PHE A 43 8.25 6.13 -21.03
N ASP A 44 8.43 4.86 -21.40
CA ASP A 44 9.64 4.35 -22.10
C ASP A 44 9.98 5.15 -23.37
N SER A 45 8.96 5.70 -24.03
CA SER A 45 9.11 6.56 -25.20
C SER A 45 9.65 7.95 -24.87
N PHE A 46 9.86 8.33 -23.62
CA PHE A 46 10.25 9.70 -23.23
C PHE A 46 11.77 9.92 -23.26
N GLY A 47 12.55 8.89 -23.61
CA GLY A 47 14.01 8.99 -23.71
C GLY A 47 14.67 8.82 -22.35
N ASN A 48 15.70 9.63 -22.06
CA ASN A 48 16.46 9.48 -20.83
C ASN A 48 15.63 9.90 -19.59
N LEU A 49 15.41 8.95 -18.67
CA LEU A 49 14.79 9.13 -17.36
C LEU A 49 15.68 8.63 -16.21
N SER A 50 16.99 8.43 -16.44
CA SER A 50 17.89 7.71 -15.53
C SER A 50 18.28 8.45 -14.24
N SER A 51 17.88 9.70 -14.07
CA SER A 51 18.22 10.51 -12.89
C SER A 51 17.22 11.63 -12.68
N ALA A 52 17.15 12.16 -11.47
CA ALA A 52 16.28 13.30 -11.16
C ALA A 52 16.55 14.50 -12.09
N SER A 53 17.81 14.81 -12.39
CA SER A 53 18.14 15.91 -13.31
C SER A 53 17.66 15.62 -14.74
N ALA A 54 17.88 14.39 -15.23
CA ALA A 54 17.41 13.98 -16.56
C ALA A 54 15.89 14.07 -16.67
N ILE A 55 15.15 13.57 -15.67
CA ILE A 55 13.69 13.61 -15.61
C ILE A 55 13.17 15.05 -15.58
N MET A 56 13.65 15.87 -14.64
CA MET A 56 13.18 17.25 -14.45
C MET A 56 13.54 18.16 -15.63
N GLY A 57 14.63 17.86 -16.34
CA GLY A 57 15.05 18.53 -17.57
C GLY A 57 14.35 18.03 -18.83
N ASN A 58 13.62 16.91 -18.78
CA ASN A 58 13.12 16.25 -19.98
C ASN A 58 11.94 17.02 -20.63
N PRO A 59 12.06 17.47 -21.89
CA PRO A 59 11.01 18.23 -22.57
C PRO A 59 9.73 17.43 -22.80
N ARG A 60 9.82 16.08 -22.96
CA ARG A 60 8.64 15.22 -23.10
C ARG A 60 7.88 15.07 -21.79
N VAL A 61 8.59 15.00 -20.66
CA VAL A 61 7.98 15.03 -19.32
C VAL A 61 7.24 16.36 -19.12
N LYS A 62 7.88 17.50 -19.40
CA LYS A 62 7.22 18.82 -19.28
C LYS A 62 5.99 18.95 -20.18
N ALA A 63 6.10 18.55 -21.45
CA ALA A 63 4.99 18.61 -22.40
C ALA A 63 3.81 17.71 -21.97
N HIS A 64 4.10 16.51 -21.45
CA HIS A 64 3.05 15.62 -20.97
C HIS A 64 2.43 16.12 -19.66
N GLY A 65 3.23 16.63 -18.73
CA GLY A 65 2.76 17.26 -17.50
C GLY A 65 1.81 18.43 -17.78
N LYS A 66 2.17 19.29 -18.74
CA LYS A 66 1.28 20.35 -19.25
C LYS A 66 -0.05 19.79 -19.78
N LYS A 67 -0.01 18.68 -20.54
CA LYS A 67 -1.23 18.03 -21.06
C LYS A 67 -2.13 17.52 -19.94
N VAL A 68 -1.55 16.86 -18.93
CA VAL A 68 -2.27 16.38 -17.74
C VAL A 68 -2.96 17.55 -17.05
N LEU A 69 -2.22 18.62 -16.73
CA LEU A 69 -2.77 19.74 -15.99
C LEU A 69 -3.76 20.58 -16.83
N SER A 70 -3.61 20.62 -18.15
CA SER A 70 -4.62 21.18 -19.06
C SER A 70 -5.94 20.41 -18.99
N SER A 71 -5.90 19.07 -18.95
CA SER A 71 -7.11 18.25 -18.77
C SER A 71 -7.76 18.46 -17.40
N LEU A 72 -6.96 18.62 -16.34
CA LEU A 72 -7.49 19.01 -15.02
C LEU A 72 -8.14 20.40 -15.07
N GLY A 73 -7.56 21.34 -15.82
CA GLY A 73 -8.16 22.66 -16.07
C GLY A 73 -9.53 22.60 -16.73
N GLU A 74 -9.71 21.71 -17.72
CA GLU A 74 -11.03 21.48 -18.33
C GLU A 74 -12.02 20.85 -17.33
N ALA A 75 -11.54 19.99 -16.43
CA ALA A 75 -12.37 19.46 -15.34
C ALA A 75 -12.79 20.57 -14.35
N ILE A 76 -11.87 21.48 -13.98
CA ILE A 76 -12.15 22.62 -13.09
C ILE A 76 -13.20 23.58 -13.69
N LYS A 77 -13.21 23.78 -15.01
CA LYS A 77 -14.27 24.55 -15.68
C LYS A 77 -15.65 23.90 -15.56
N ASN A 78 -15.71 22.61 -15.23
CA ASN A 78 -16.91 21.78 -15.21
C ASN A 78 -17.09 21.05 -13.85
N LEU A 79 -16.82 21.73 -12.72
CA LEU A 79 -16.91 21.12 -11.38
C LEU A 79 -18.28 20.50 -11.05
N ASP A 80 -19.37 21.01 -11.64
CA ASP A 80 -20.72 20.43 -11.50
C ASP A 80 -20.99 19.23 -12.41
N ASN A 81 -20.11 18.97 -13.39
CA ASN A 81 -20.28 17.93 -14.40
C ASN A 81 -18.96 17.18 -14.71
N LEU A 82 -18.16 16.91 -13.68
CA LEU A 82 -16.84 16.28 -13.82
C LEU A 82 -16.90 14.95 -14.58
N LYS A 83 -17.95 14.14 -14.36
CA LYS A 83 -18.10 12.84 -15.03
C LYS A 83 -18.15 12.99 -16.56
N SER A 84 -18.94 13.94 -17.05
CA SER A 84 -19.02 14.21 -18.48
C SER A 84 -17.71 14.78 -19.03
N ALA A 85 -17.11 15.74 -18.30
CA ALA A 85 -15.87 16.38 -18.71
C ALA A 85 -14.69 15.40 -18.85
N LEU A 86 -14.64 14.37 -18.00
CA LEU A 86 -13.54 13.39 -17.96
C LEU A 86 -13.87 12.05 -18.64
N ALA A 87 -15.06 11.86 -19.22
CA ALA A 87 -15.50 10.58 -19.78
C ALA A 87 -14.51 9.99 -20.80
N LYS A 88 -14.10 10.80 -21.79
CA LYS A 88 -13.14 10.38 -22.81
C LYS A 88 -11.75 10.05 -22.23
N LEU A 89 -11.36 10.72 -21.14
CA LEU A 89 -10.09 10.46 -20.47
C LEU A 89 -10.15 9.14 -19.70
N SER A 90 -11.29 8.85 -19.07
CA SER A 90 -11.56 7.57 -18.40
C SER A 90 -11.51 6.41 -19.40
N GLU A 91 -12.20 6.54 -20.54
CA GLU A 91 -12.15 5.56 -21.63
C GLU A 91 -10.73 5.35 -22.17
N LEU A 92 -9.99 6.43 -22.42
CA LEU A 92 -8.60 6.32 -22.90
C LEU A 92 -7.72 5.52 -21.94
N HIS A 93 -7.78 5.83 -20.65
CA HIS A 93 -6.95 5.15 -19.65
C HIS A 93 -7.40 3.70 -19.48
N CYS A 94 -8.70 3.45 -19.43
CA CYS A 94 -9.27 2.11 -19.34
C CYS A 94 -8.95 1.23 -20.56
N ASP A 95 -9.16 1.73 -21.78
CA ASP A 95 -9.24 0.89 -22.98
C ASP A 95 -7.92 0.76 -23.73
N LYS A 96 -7.00 1.70 -23.51
CA LYS A 96 -5.75 1.77 -24.28
C LYS A 96 -4.52 1.78 -23.41
N LEU A 97 -4.55 2.54 -22.30
CA LEU A 97 -3.34 2.75 -21.50
C LEU A 97 -3.20 1.75 -20.35
N HIS A 98 -4.32 1.22 -19.85
CA HIS A 98 -4.39 0.24 -18.76
C HIS A 98 -3.52 0.62 -17.56
N VAL A 99 -3.45 1.91 -17.23
CA VAL A 99 -2.68 2.44 -16.09
C VAL A 99 -3.36 2.00 -14.80
N ASP A 100 -2.56 1.54 -13.85
CA ASP A 100 -3.08 1.07 -12.57
C ASP A 100 -3.67 2.26 -11.79
N PRO A 101 -4.92 2.16 -11.29
CA PRO A 101 -5.60 3.20 -10.51
C PRO A 101 -4.74 3.87 -9.43
N GLU A 102 -3.86 3.14 -8.73
CA GLU A 102 -3.09 3.70 -7.62
C GLU A 102 -2.10 4.78 -8.10
N ASN A 103 -1.56 4.66 -9.32
CA ASN A 103 -0.60 5.64 -9.85
C ASN A 103 -1.23 7.03 -10.06
N PHE A 104 -2.53 7.12 -10.28
CA PHE A 104 -3.24 8.40 -10.36
C PHE A 104 -3.36 9.07 -8.99
N LYS A 105 -3.50 8.29 -7.91
CA LYS A 105 -3.50 8.81 -6.53
C LYS A 105 -2.13 9.36 -6.17
N LEU A 106 -1.05 8.67 -6.54
CA LEU A 106 0.32 9.15 -6.37
C LEU A 106 0.54 10.50 -7.08
N LEU A 107 0.06 10.63 -8.32
CA LEU A 107 0.14 11.87 -9.07
C LEU A 107 -0.66 13.00 -8.40
N GLY A 108 -1.85 12.70 -7.88
CA GLY A 108 -2.65 13.64 -7.10
C GLY A 108 -1.91 14.13 -5.84
N ASN A 109 -1.31 13.21 -5.08
CA ASN A 109 -0.53 13.55 -3.88
C ASN A 109 0.69 14.42 -4.22
N VAL A 110 1.42 14.07 -5.29
CA VAL A 110 2.57 14.87 -5.75
C VAL A 110 2.13 16.26 -6.20
N LEU A 111 1.00 16.38 -6.90
CA LEU A 111 0.47 17.67 -7.32
C LEU A 111 0.16 18.57 -6.10
N VAL A 112 -0.43 18.03 -5.03
CA VAL A 112 -0.67 18.79 -3.79
C VAL A 112 0.64 19.29 -3.18
N ILE A 113 1.69 18.46 -3.17
CA ILE A 113 3.02 18.84 -2.66
C ILE A 113 3.63 19.98 -3.50
N VAL A 114 3.48 19.94 -4.83
CA VAL A 114 3.94 21.00 -5.74
C VAL A 114 3.16 22.28 -5.51
N LEU A 115 1.83 22.21 -5.42
CA LEU A 115 1.00 23.38 -5.14
C LEU A 115 1.37 24.03 -3.80
N ALA A 116 1.59 23.24 -2.75
CA ALA A 116 2.03 23.74 -1.45
C ALA A 116 3.36 24.49 -1.53
N SER A 117 4.32 23.99 -2.32
CA SER A 117 5.63 24.62 -2.51
C SER A 117 5.54 25.95 -3.26
N HIS A 118 4.71 26.02 -4.32
CA HIS A 118 4.61 27.19 -5.19
C HIS A 118 3.75 28.30 -4.61
N PHE A 119 2.71 27.97 -3.85
CA PHE A 119 1.73 28.94 -3.37
C PHE A 119 1.91 29.31 -1.90
N GLY A 120 2.75 28.59 -1.15
CA GLY A 120 3.11 28.94 0.22
C GLY A 120 1.87 29.29 1.06
N LYS A 121 1.86 30.49 1.65
CA LYS A 121 0.77 31.00 2.49
C LYS A 121 -0.61 31.04 1.81
N GLU A 122 -0.68 31.08 0.49
CA GLU A 122 -1.94 31.03 -0.25
C GLU A 122 -2.52 29.61 -0.31
N PHE A 123 -1.70 28.58 -0.09
CA PHE A 123 -2.12 27.18 0.01
C PHE A 123 -2.58 26.84 1.42
N THR A 124 -3.67 27.49 1.85
CA THR A 124 -4.26 27.29 3.18
C THR A 124 -4.81 25.86 3.35
N PRO A 125 -5.07 25.40 4.59
CA PRO A 125 -5.68 24.09 4.82
C PRO A 125 -7.03 23.89 4.11
N GLU A 126 -7.85 24.94 3.98
CA GLU A 126 -9.12 24.92 3.26
C GLU A 126 -8.92 24.78 1.74
N VAL A 127 -7.94 25.50 1.18
CA VAL A 127 -7.54 25.34 -0.22
C VAL A 127 -7.05 23.92 -0.47
N GLN A 128 -6.20 23.39 0.42
CA GLN A 128 -5.74 22.01 0.33
C GLN A 128 -6.90 21.01 0.39
N ALA A 129 -7.84 21.18 1.31
CA ALA A 129 -9.01 20.30 1.43
C ALA A 129 -9.85 20.29 0.14
N ALA A 130 -10.13 21.47 -0.43
CA ALA A 130 -10.89 21.60 -1.67
C ALA A 130 -10.15 20.96 -2.87
N TRP A 131 -8.84 21.14 -2.96
CA TRP A 131 -8.00 20.54 -4.00
C TRP A 131 -7.86 19.02 -3.85
N GLN A 132 -7.69 18.51 -2.64
CA GLN A 132 -7.67 17.06 -2.42
C GLN A 132 -9.02 16.42 -2.75
N LYS A 133 -10.14 17.09 -2.46
CA LYS A 133 -11.48 16.65 -2.89
C LYS A 133 -11.61 16.64 -4.42
N LEU A 134 -11.09 17.66 -5.11
CA LEU A 134 -11.02 17.68 -6.58
C LEU A 134 -10.25 16.49 -7.13
N LEU A 135 -9.06 16.22 -6.61
CA LEU A 135 -8.20 15.15 -7.08
C LEU A 135 -8.79 13.76 -6.77
N GLY A 136 -9.40 13.59 -5.59
CA GLY A 136 -10.13 12.36 -5.24
C GLY A 136 -11.32 12.10 -6.17
N ASN A 137 -12.15 13.12 -6.45
CA ASN A 137 -13.25 12.99 -7.41
C ASN A 137 -12.73 12.71 -8.83
N THR A 138 -11.66 13.39 -9.26
CA THR A 138 -11.04 13.19 -10.57
C THR A 138 -10.52 11.76 -10.72
N LEU A 139 -9.82 11.24 -9.70
CA LEU A 139 -9.34 9.86 -9.65
C LEU A 139 -10.50 8.87 -9.85
N VAL A 140 -11.54 8.97 -9.02
CA VAL A 140 -12.71 8.07 -9.08
C VAL A 140 -13.35 8.05 -10.48
N ILE A 141 -13.39 9.19 -11.16
CA ILE A 141 -13.98 9.31 -12.50
C ILE A 141 -13.05 8.74 -13.57
N VAL A 142 -11.75 9.06 -13.52
CA VAL A 142 -10.76 8.58 -14.50
C VAL A 142 -10.62 7.05 -14.46
N VAL A 143 -10.91 6.42 -13.32
CA VAL A 143 -10.87 4.95 -13.19
C VAL A 143 -12.24 4.29 -13.34
N SER A 144 -13.34 5.05 -13.49
CA SER A 144 -14.69 4.46 -13.49
C SER A 144 -14.93 3.50 -14.66
N SER A 145 -14.38 3.80 -15.84
CA SER A 145 -14.53 2.93 -17.03
C SER A 145 -13.95 1.53 -16.84
N TYR A 146 -12.96 1.35 -15.95
CA TYR A 146 -12.44 0.01 -15.62
C TYR A 146 -13.49 -0.90 -14.98
N PHE A 147 -14.47 -0.32 -14.28
CA PHE A 147 -15.50 -1.06 -13.54
C PHE A 147 -16.86 -1.07 -14.26
N ASP A 148 -17.10 -0.11 -15.16
CA ASP A 148 -18.37 0.02 -15.89
C ASP A 148 -18.53 -1.04 -17.00
N LYS A 149 -17.43 -1.69 -17.45
CA LYS A 149 -17.45 -2.57 -18.64
C LYS A 149 -17.73 -4.05 -18.37
N GLU A 150 -17.70 -4.50 -17.12
CA GLU A 150 -17.98 -5.91 -16.76
C GLU A 150 -19.26 -6.13 -15.95
N PHE A 151 -20.03 -5.08 -15.61
CA PHE A 151 -21.11 -5.18 -14.62
C PHE A 151 -22.51 -4.68 -15.06
N THR A 152 -22.81 -4.66 -16.37
CA THR A 152 -23.94 -3.89 -16.92
C THR A 152 -25.32 -4.56 -17.02
N ALA A 153 -25.66 -5.54 -16.17
CA ALA A 153 -27.08 -5.89 -15.97
C ALA A 153 -27.39 -6.35 -14.54
N GLU A 154 -26.60 -7.28 -14.00
CA GLU A 154 -26.92 -7.93 -12.73
C GLU A 154 -26.67 -7.05 -11.49
N VAL A 155 -25.62 -6.23 -11.51
CA VAL A 155 -25.32 -5.32 -10.38
C VAL A 155 -26.25 -4.10 -10.36
N GLN A 156 -26.77 -3.67 -11.52
CA GLN A 156 -27.82 -2.64 -11.56
C GLN A 156 -29.13 -3.16 -10.94
N ALA A 157 -29.49 -4.42 -11.20
CA ALA A 157 -30.62 -5.10 -10.56
C ALA A 157 -30.40 -5.33 -9.05
N ALA A 158 -29.17 -5.65 -8.62
CA ALA A 158 -28.83 -5.81 -7.21
C ALA A 158 -28.85 -4.48 -6.43
N ARG A 159 -28.38 -3.37 -7.03
CA ARG A 159 -28.41 -2.03 -6.40
C ARG A 159 -29.83 -1.50 -6.18
N GLN A 160 -30.79 -1.85 -7.03
CA GLN A 160 -32.21 -1.53 -6.79
C GLN A 160 -32.79 -2.30 -5.60
N LYS A 161 -32.32 -3.53 -5.35
CA LYS A 161 -32.77 -4.36 -4.21
C LYS A 161 -32.20 -3.89 -2.87
N VAL A 162 -30.94 -3.43 -2.83
CA VAL A 162 -30.30 -2.94 -1.58
C VAL A 162 -30.90 -1.60 -1.10
N LYS A 163 -31.41 -0.76 -2.02
CA LYS A 163 -32.13 0.48 -1.65
C LYS A 163 -33.47 0.25 -0.91
N GLN A 164 -33.91 -1.00 -0.76
CA GLN A 164 -35.17 -1.36 -0.09
C GLN A 164 -35.00 -1.94 1.34
N GLY A 165 -33.81 -1.82 1.95
CA GLY A 165 -33.66 -1.79 3.42
C GLY A 165 -32.75 -2.84 4.04
N MET A 166 -31.72 -2.36 4.76
CA MET A 166 -31.21 -2.94 6.02
C MET A 166 -30.22 -1.96 6.67
N GLN A 167 -30.33 -1.76 7.99
CA GLN A 167 -29.35 -1.04 8.82
C GLN A 167 -28.45 -2.07 9.54
N PRO A 168 -27.14 -1.80 9.71
CA PRO A 168 -26.24 -2.68 10.45
C PRO A 168 -26.25 -2.41 11.97
N ALA A 169 -26.12 -3.49 12.75
CA ALA A 169 -25.97 -3.48 14.21
C ALA A 169 -24.48 -3.53 14.62
N ALA A 170 -24.16 -2.92 15.76
CA ALA A 170 -22.82 -2.80 16.30
C ALA A 170 -22.31 -4.09 16.97
N MET A 171 -21.01 -4.36 16.83
CA MET A 171 -20.29 -5.45 17.52
C MET A 171 -19.29 -4.88 18.53
N THR A 172 -19.19 -5.52 19.68
CA THR A 172 -18.23 -5.26 20.77
C THR A 172 -17.02 -6.20 20.66
N GLU A 173 -15.82 -5.65 20.76
CA GLU A 173 -14.53 -6.32 20.61
C GLU A 173 -13.99 -6.86 21.96
N ALA A 174 -13.41 -8.06 21.93
CA ALA A 174 -12.70 -8.66 23.07
C ALA A 174 -11.18 -8.56 22.84
N SER A 175 -10.45 -8.13 23.87
CA SER A 175 -9.01 -7.91 23.86
C SER A 175 -8.19 -9.21 23.78
N ARG A 176 -7.07 -9.17 23.04
CA ARG A 176 -6.06 -10.24 22.98
C ARG A 176 -4.64 -9.65 23.01
N PRO A 177 -3.67 -10.35 23.63
CA PRO A 177 -2.37 -9.77 23.95
C PRO A 177 -1.32 -9.94 22.84
N ASP A 178 -0.66 -8.82 22.54
CA ASP A 178 0.77 -8.58 22.39
C ASP A 178 1.70 -9.72 21.91
N THR A 179 2.23 -9.62 20.67
CA THR A 179 3.68 -9.54 20.33
C THR A 179 4.00 -9.92 18.87
N MET A 180 4.56 -8.95 18.10
CA MET A 180 5.27 -9.08 16.80
C MET A 180 4.50 -9.78 15.65
N VAL A 181 4.92 -9.59 14.38
CA VAL A 181 4.46 -10.43 13.25
C VAL A 181 5.11 -11.81 13.39
N HIS A 182 4.68 -12.53 14.40
CA HIS A 182 4.88 -13.95 14.63
C HIS A 182 3.52 -14.60 14.46
N PHE A 183 3.50 -15.71 13.73
CA PHE A 183 2.32 -16.55 13.72
C PHE A 183 2.29 -17.33 15.03
N THR A 184 1.22 -17.21 15.80
CA THR A 184 1.02 -18.09 16.95
C THR A 184 0.89 -19.54 16.48
N ALA A 185 1.06 -20.50 17.39
CA ALA A 185 0.86 -21.91 17.04
C ALA A 185 -0.56 -22.16 16.51
N GLU A 186 -1.55 -21.45 17.06
CA GLU A 186 -2.96 -21.51 16.65
C GLU A 186 -3.15 -20.90 15.25
N GLU A 187 -2.54 -19.75 14.95
CA GLU A 187 -2.60 -19.14 13.61
C GLU A 187 -1.94 -20.04 12.56
N LYS A 188 -0.77 -20.62 12.88
CA LYS A 188 -0.10 -21.58 11.99
C LYS A 188 -0.97 -22.81 11.74
N ALA A 189 -1.60 -23.34 12.78
CA ALA A 189 -2.51 -24.47 12.67
C ALA A 189 -3.75 -24.11 11.84
N ALA A 190 -4.32 -22.92 12.03
CA ALA A 190 -5.48 -22.42 11.28
C ALA A 190 -5.17 -22.32 9.77
N VAL A 191 -4.05 -21.68 9.40
CA VAL A 191 -3.59 -21.62 8.00
C VAL A 191 -3.39 -23.02 7.44
N THR A 192 -2.65 -23.88 8.16
CA THR A 192 -2.31 -25.24 7.71
C THR A 192 -3.55 -26.09 7.50
N SER A 193 -4.55 -25.99 8.39
CA SER A 193 -5.79 -26.77 8.34
C SER A 193 -6.61 -26.57 7.06
N ILE A 194 -6.57 -25.36 6.50
CA ILE A 194 -7.16 -25.07 5.19
C ILE A 194 -6.22 -25.52 4.09
N TRP A 195 -4.92 -25.18 4.20
CA TRP A 195 -3.93 -25.48 3.16
C TRP A 195 -3.86 -26.96 2.79
N GLU A 196 -3.96 -27.86 3.77
CA GLU A 196 -3.97 -29.32 3.55
C GLU A 196 -5.14 -29.81 2.67
N LYS A 197 -6.22 -29.02 2.59
CA LYS A 197 -7.42 -29.33 1.79
C LYS A 197 -7.44 -28.61 0.45
N VAL A 198 -6.54 -27.66 0.22
CA VAL A 198 -6.52 -26.83 -0.99
C VAL A 198 -6.11 -27.66 -2.21
N ASP A 199 -7.00 -27.71 -3.21
CA ASP A 199 -6.59 -28.06 -4.56
C ASP A 199 -5.84 -26.86 -5.17
N VAL A 200 -4.51 -26.92 -5.13
CA VAL A 200 -3.59 -25.84 -5.52
C VAL A 200 -3.84 -25.37 -6.96
N GLU A 201 -4.14 -26.28 -7.88
CA GLU A 201 -4.34 -25.93 -9.28
C GLU A 201 -5.70 -25.28 -9.49
N LYS A 202 -6.75 -25.86 -8.90
CA LYS A 202 -8.11 -25.32 -9.01
C LYS A 202 -8.23 -23.97 -8.30
N ALA A 203 -7.85 -23.90 -7.02
CA ALA A 203 -7.91 -22.67 -6.25
C ALA A 203 -7.01 -21.59 -6.86
N GLY A 204 -5.81 -21.95 -7.31
CA GLY A 204 -4.87 -20.98 -7.85
C GLY A 204 -5.31 -20.42 -9.20
N GLY A 205 -5.82 -21.28 -10.07
CA GLY A 205 -6.43 -20.86 -11.33
C GLY A 205 -7.67 -19.98 -11.12
N GLU A 206 -8.51 -20.31 -10.15
CA GLU A 206 -9.69 -19.52 -9.81
C GLU A 206 -9.32 -18.16 -9.20
N THR A 207 -8.35 -18.11 -8.27
CA THR A 207 -7.85 -16.87 -7.66
C THR A 207 -7.29 -15.92 -8.71
N LEU A 208 -6.40 -16.40 -9.58
CA LEU A 208 -5.82 -15.57 -10.64
C LEU A 208 -6.88 -15.17 -11.67
N GLY A 209 -7.79 -16.07 -12.03
CA GLY A 209 -8.89 -15.77 -12.94
C GLY A 209 -9.80 -14.66 -12.40
N ARG A 210 -10.17 -14.74 -11.11
CA ARG A 210 -10.97 -13.70 -10.43
C ARG A 210 -10.25 -12.37 -10.35
N LEU A 211 -8.93 -12.36 -10.07
CA LEU A 211 -8.14 -11.12 -10.11
C LEU A 211 -8.25 -10.41 -11.46
N LEU A 212 -8.04 -11.15 -12.55
CA LEU A 212 -8.04 -10.59 -13.91
C LEU A 212 -9.40 -10.08 -14.37
N ILE A 213 -10.49 -10.65 -13.84
CA ILE A 213 -11.86 -10.22 -14.09
C ILE A 213 -12.17 -8.99 -13.23
N VAL A 214 -12.08 -9.14 -11.91
CA VAL A 214 -12.47 -8.07 -10.96
C VAL A 214 -11.60 -6.81 -11.13
N TYR A 215 -10.34 -6.97 -11.55
CA TYR A 215 -9.39 -5.88 -11.73
C TYR A 215 -8.75 -5.92 -13.13
N PRO A 216 -9.46 -5.50 -14.19
CA PRO A 216 -9.03 -5.71 -15.58
C PRO A 216 -7.68 -5.07 -15.96
N TRP A 217 -7.23 -4.03 -15.25
CA TRP A 217 -5.90 -3.44 -15.48
C TRP A 217 -4.75 -4.44 -15.23
N THR A 218 -4.98 -5.46 -14.41
CA THR A 218 -3.98 -6.52 -14.13
C THR A 218 -3.73 -7.43 -15.33
N GLN A 219 -4.65 -7.47 -16.31
CA GLN A 219 -4.49 -8.28 -17.52
C GLN A 219 -3.26 -7.87 -18.35
N ARG A 220 -2.79 -6.62 -18.24
CA ARG A 220 -1.61 -6.12 -18.95
C ARG A 220 -0.34 -6.92 -18.67
N PHE A 221 -0.24 -7.52 -17.48
CA PHE A 221 0.91 -8.36 -17.10
C PHE A 221 0.90 -9.73 -17.78
N PHE A 222 -0.19 -10.06 -18.48
CA PHE A 222 -0.47 -11.38 -19.07
C PHE A 222 -0.80 -11.28 -20.56
N ASP A 223 -0.29 -10.27 -21.27
CA ASP A 223 -0.47 -10.08 -22.72
C ASP A 223 -0.16 -11.33 -23.56
N LYS A 224 0.85 -12.11 -23.14
CA LYS A 224 1.27 -13.38 -23.76
C LYS A 224 0.35 -14.55 -23.44
N PHE A 225 -0.70 -14.38 -22.64
CA PHE A 225 -1.57 -15.48 -22.22
C PHE A 225 -2.72 -15.74 -23.18
N GLY A 226 -2.78 -15.00 -24.30
CA GLY A 226 -3.79 -15.19 -25.35
C GLY A 226 -5.05 -14.39 -25.05
N ASN A 227 -6.22 -14.97 -25.34
CA ASN A 227 -7.48 -14.26 -25.17
C ASN A 227 -7.85 -14.12 -23.68
N LEU A 228 -7.98 -12.87 -23.22
CA LEU A 228 -8.45 -12.49 -21.88
C LEU A 228 -9.68 -11.55 -21.95
N SER A 229 -10.34 -11.44 -23.11
CA SER A 229 -11.35 -10.40 -23.39
C SER A 229 -12.71 -10.59 -22.70
N SER A 230 -12.92 -11.68 -21.96
CA SER A 230 -14.16 -11.96 -21.25
C SER A 230 -13.93 -12.89 -20.06
N ALA A 231 -14.83 -12.86 -19.08
CA ALA A 231 -14.77 -13.76 -17.93
C ALA A 231 -14.67 -15.24 -18.33
N GLN A 232 -15.42 -15.67 -19.35
CA GLN A 232 -15.34 -17.05 -19.86
C GLN A 232 -13.97 -17.34 -20.49
N ALA A 233 -13.42 -16.40 -21.26
CA ALA A 233 -12.10 -16.56 -21.86
C ALA A 233 -11.01 -16.66 -20.79
N VAL A 234 -11.07 -15.82 -19.75
CA VAL A 234 -10.14 -15.82 -18.60
C VAL A 234 -10.24 -17.14 -17.82
N MET A 235 -11.44 -17.52 -17.38
CA MET A 235 -11.64 -18.71 -16.53
C MET A 235 -11.36 -20.02 -17.27
N GLY A 236 -11.59 -20.06 -18.59
CA GLY A 236 -11.27 -21.21 -19.44
C GLY A 236 -9.78 -21.33 -19.80
N ASN A 237 -8.98 -20.28 -19.58
CA ASN A 237 -7.62 -20.21 -20.11
C ASN A 237 -6.67 -21.20 -19.39
N PRO A 238 -6.07 -22.18 -20.11
CA PRO A 238 -5.16 -23.14 -19.50
C PRO A 238 -3.85 -22.49 -19.00
N ARG A 239 -3.40 -21.38 -19.60
CA ARG A 239 -2.20 -20.65 -19.14
C ARG A 239 -2.46 -19.95 -17.81
N ILE A 240 -3.67 -19.40 -17.62
CA ILE A 240 -4.09 -18.81 -16.33
C ILE A 240 -4.15 -19.88 -15.25
N ARG A 241 -4.77 -21.04 -15.51
CA ARG A 241 -4.78 -22.16 -14.56
C ARG A 241 -3.37 -22.63 -14.20
N ALA A 242 -2.51 -22.82 -15.19
CA ALA A 242 -1.13 -23.24 -14.98
C ALA A 242 -0.31 -22.21 -14.19
N HIS A 243 -0.49 -20.91 -14.45
CA HIS A 243 0.21 -19.86 -13.71
C HIS A 243 -0.34 -19.66 -12.31
N GLY A 244 -1.67 -19.69 -12.13
CA GLY A 244 -2.32 -19.67 -10.82
C GLY A 244 -1.85 -20.83 -9.93
N LYS A 245 -1.67 -22.02 -10.49
CA LYS A 245 -1.03 -23.15 -9.80
C LYS A 245 0.38 -22.81 -9.33
N LYS A 246 1.20 -22.15 -10.16
CA LYS A 246 2.56 -21.73 -9.77
C LYS A 246 2.52 -20.72 -8.62
N VAL A 247 1.63 -19.74 -8.69
CA VAL A 247 1.42 -18.73 -7.65
C VAL A 247 1.08 -19.39 -6.31
N LEU A 248 0.06 -20.26 -6.27
CA LEU A 248 -0.30 -20.95 -5.03
C LEU A 248 0.75 -21.96 -4.59
N ALA A 249 1.44 -22.65 -5.51
CA ALA A 249 2.55 -23.52 -5.14
C ALA A 249 3.65 -22.74 -4.39
N SER A 250 3.99 -21.53 -4.84
CA SER A 250 4.89 -20.62 -4.12
C SER A 250 4.31 -20.20 -2.77
N LEU A 251 3.02 -19.88 -2.68
CA LEU A 251 2.38 -19.61 -1.38
C LEU A 251 2.43 -20.82 -0.43
N GLY A 252 2.43 -22.04 -0.96
CA GLY A 252 2.65 -23.25 -0.17
C GLY A 252 4.02 -23.30 0.50
N LEU A 253 5.02 -22.62 -0.03
CA LEU A 253 6.31 -22.41 0.65
C LEU A 253 6.14 -21.43 1.82
N ALA A 254 5.29 -20.41 1.67
CA ALA A 254 4.96 -19.49 2.76
C ALA A 254 4.33 -20.23 3.93
N VAL A 255 3.35 -21.10 3.66
CA VAL A 255 2.68 -21.90 4.69
C VAL A 255 3.68 -22.82 5.41
N LYS A 256 4.67 -23.37 4.72
CA LYS A 256 5.71 -24.21 5.34
C LYS A 256 6.72 -23.42 6.17
N ASN A 257 6.99 -22.18 5.78
CA ASN A 257 8.05 -21.34 6.34
C ASN A 257 7.49 -20.04 6.96
N MET A 258 6.37 -20.13 7.69
CA MET A 258 5.70 -18.94 8.26
C MET A 258 6.57 -18.10 9.20
N ASP A 259 7.61 -18.69 9.79
CA ASP A 259 8.60 -17.98 10.62
C ASP A 259 9.73 -17.32 9.81
N ASN A 260 9.86 -17.65 8.53
CA ASN A 260 10.95 -17.20 7.67
C ASN A 260 10.47 -16.83 6.26
N LEU A 261 9.38 -16.05 6.21
CA LEU A 261 8.77 -15.64 4.94
C LEU A 261 9.72 -14.77 4.10
N LYS A 262 10.49 -13.89 4.74
CA LYS A 262 11.42 -12.99 4.07
C LYS A 262 12.43 -13.75 3.21
N GLU A 263 13.19 -14.66 3.82
CA GLU A 263 14.19 -15.43 3.08
C GLU A 263 13.54 -16.39 2.07
N THR A 264 12.39 -16.97 2.41
CA THR A 264 11.63 -17.85 1.50
C THR A 264 11.32 -17.16 0.17
N PHE A 265 11.09 -15.84 0.19
CA PHE A 265 10.62 -15.09 -0.97
C PHE A 265 11.58 -14.05 -1.53
N ALA A 266 12.80 -13.92 -1.00
CA ALA A 266 13.83 -13.00 -1.49
C ALA A 266 13.99 -13.02 -3.02
N HIS A 267 14.13 -14.21 -3.61
CA HIS A 267 14.29 -14.36 -5.06
C HIS A 267 13.04 -13.99 -5.87
N LEU A 268 11.84 -14.21 -5.32
CA LEU A 268 10.57 -13.82 -5.96
C LEU A 268 10.34 -12.32 -5.85
N SER A 269 10.76 -11.71 -4.74
CA SER A 269 10.80 -10.27 -4.55
C SER A 269 11.69 -9.61 -5.60
N GLU A 270 12.96 -10.03 -5.73
CA GLU A 270 13.86 -9.53 -6.77
C GLU A 270 13.27 -9.72 -8.17
N LEU A 271 12.67 -10.89 -8.47
CA LEU A 271 12.04 -11.11 -9.76
C LEU A 271 10.90 -10.12 -10.04
N HIS A 272 10.02 -9.87 -9.06
CA HIS A 272 8.86 -8.99 -9.23
C HIS A 272 9.22 -7.51 -9.17
N CYS A 273 10.26 -7.14 -8.42
CA CYS A 273 10.78 -5.78 -8.36
C CYS A 273 11.60 -5.46 -9.61
N ASP A 274 12.61 -6.27 -9.92
CA ASP A 274 13.68 -5.94 -10.87
C ASP A 274 13.37 -6.33 -12.32
N LYS A 275 12.50 -7.33 -12.53
CA LYS A 275 12.23 -7.85 -13.89
C LYS A 275 10.79 -7.73 -14.34
N LEU A 276 9.85 -8.06 -13.45
CA LEU A 276 8.43 -8.04 -13.80
C LEU A 276 7.78 -6.68 -13.50
N HIS A 277 8.41 -5.88 -12.64
CA HIS A 277 7.97 -4.56 -12.22
C HIS A 277 6.48 -4.52 -11.88
N VAL A 278 5.99 -5.49 -11.11
CA VAL A 278 4.57 -5.54 -10.70
C VAL A 278 4.34 -4.53 -9.57
N ASP A 279 3.23 -3.79 -9.62
CA ASP A 279 2.92 -2.86 -8.53
C ASP A 279 2.53 -3.62 -7.25
N PRO A 280 2.98 -3.16 -6.08
CA PRO A 280 2.76 -3.84 -4.80
C PRO A 280 1.28 -4.04 -4.47
N GLU A 281 0.43 -3.09 -4.85
CA GLU A 281 -1.01 -3.14 -4.57
C GLU A 281 -1.68 -4.34 -5.25
N ASN A 282 -1.19 -4.76 -6.43
CA ASN A 282 -1.76 -5.91 -7.14
C ASN A 282 -1.56 -7.23 -6.37
N PHE A 283 -0.57 -7.33 -5.48
CA PHE A 283 -0.41 -8.47 -4.58
C PHE A 283 -1.48 -8.50 -3.49
N LYS A 284 -1.88 -7.33 -2.96
CA LYS A 284 -3.01 -7.24 -2.03
C LYS A 284 -4.32 -7.65 -2.68
N LEU A 285 -4.56 -7.20 -3.92
CA LEU A 285 -5.73 -7.60 -4.69
C LEU A 285 -5.76 -9.12 -4.89
N LEU A 286 -4.62 -9.73 -5.22
CA LEU A 286 -4.48 -11.17 -5.37
C LEU A 286 -4.74 -11.92 -4.06
N GLY A 287 -4.20 -11.43 -2.94
CA GLY A 287 -4.44 -11.96 -1.61
C GLY A 287 -5.93 -11.91 -1.23
N ASN A 288 -6.59 -10.77 -1.45
CA ASN A 288 -8.03 -10.62 -1.21
C ASN A 288 -8.85 -11.61 -2.06
N MET A 289 -8.49 -11.80 -3.34
CA MET A 289 -9.15 -12.79 -4.20
C MET A 289 -8.93 -14.21 -3.69
N LEU A 290 -7.75 -14.52 -3.13
CA LEU A 290 -7.50 -15.83 -2.54
C LEU A 290 -8.40 -16.09 -1.33
N VAL A 291 -8.53 -15.13 -0.42
CA VAL A 291 -9.42 -15.27 0.75
C VAL A 291 -10.86 -15.55 0.33
N ILE A 292 -11.35 -14.84 -0.69
CA ILE A 292 -12.71 -15.07 -1.25
C ILE A 292 -12.84 -16.47 -1.86
N VAL A 293 -11.84 -16.96 -2.57
CA VAL A 293 -11.85 -18.32 -3.14
C VAL A 293 -11.84 -19.37 -2.04
N LEU A 294 -10.97 -19.21 -1.04
CA LEU A 294 -10.86 -20.15 0.09
C LEU A 294 -12.16 -20.19 0.91
N SER A 295 -12.78 -19.05 1.21
CA SER A 295 -14.05 -19.02 1.94
C SER A 295 -15.19 -19.69 1.15
N GLY A 296 -15.21 -19.53 -0.17
CA GLY A 296 -16.17 -20.21 -1.04
C GLY A 296 -15.97 -21.73 -1.14
N HIS A 297 -14.72 -22.20 -1.09
CA HIS A 297 -14.40 -23.64 -1.15
C HIS A 297 -14.55 -24.34 0.21
N PHE A 298 -14.35 -23.62 1.31
CA PHE A 298 -14.35 -24.15 2.67
C PHE A 298 -15.33 -23.42 3.61
N PRO A 299 -16.61 -23.23 3.23
CA PRO A 299 -17.53 -22.36 3.96
C PRO A 299 -17.82 -22.81 5.40
N LYS A 300 -17.56 -24.07 5.75
CA LYS A 300 -17.74 -24.58 7.12
C LYS A 300 -16.47 -24.41 7.97
N GLU A 301 -15.31 -24.44 7.35
CA GLU A 301 -14.01 -24.40 8.04
C GLU A 301 -13.38 -23.01 8.04
N PHE A 302 -13.82 -22.11 7.16
CA PHE A 302 -13.36 -20.74 7.10
C PHE A 302 -14.01 -19.86 8.17
N THR A 303 -13.75 -20.18 9.44
CA THR A 303 -14.22 -19.41 10.60
C THR A 303 -13.55 -18.03 10.66
N PRO A 304 -14.04 -17.08 11.48
CA PRO A 304 -13.40 -15.77 11.64
C PRO A 304 -11.92 -15.86 12.04
N GLU A 305 -11.54 -16.81 12.90
CA GLU A 305 -10.16 -17.01 13.33
C GLU A 305 -9.28 -17.52 12.17
N VAL A 306 -9.80 -18.43 11.36
CA VAL A 306 -9.13 -18.93 10.16
C VAL A 306 -8.99 -17.80 9.13
N HIS A 307 -10.05 -17.02 8.91
CA HIS A 307 -10.03 -15.84 8.05
C HIS A 307 -8.93 -14.86 8.50
N ALA A 308 -8.88 -14.51 9.79
CA ALA A 308 -7.89 -13.60 10.34
C ALA A 308 -6.46 -14.10 10.12
N ALA A 309 -6.19 -15.39 10.37
CA ALA A 309 -4.87 -15.99 10.16
C ALA A 309 -4.45 -15.97 8.67
N TRP A 310 -5.39 -16.24 7.75
CA TRP A 310 -5.16 -16.14 6.31
C TRP A 310 -4.93 -14.70 5.84
N GLN A 311 -5.69 -13.73 6.37
CA GLN A 311 -5.49 -12.31 6.08
C GLN A 311 -4.11 -11.84 6.56
N LYS A 312 -3.69 -12.26 7.76
CA LYS A 312 -2.34 -11.97 8.29
C LYS A 312 -1.24 -12.54 7.38
N LEU A 313 -1.37 -13.80 6.93
CA LEU A 313 -0.42 -14.40 5.98
C LEU A 313 -0.34 -13.65 4.65
N LEU A 314 -1.47 -13.23 4.10
CA LEU A 314 -1.54 -12.59 2.79
C LEU A 314 -1.22 -11.09 2.85
N ALA A 315 -1.44 -10.43 3.99
CA ALA A 315 -0.97 -9.08 4.23
C ALA A 315 0.57 -8.99 4.14
N ILE A 316 1.27 -10.06 4.53
CA ILE A 316 2.72 -10.15 4.37
C ILE A 316 3.09 -10.15 2.90
N SER A 317 2.34 -10.77 1.98
CA SER A 317 2.63 -10.72 0.52
C SER A 317 2.68 -9.31 -0.08
N GLY A 318 1.99 -8.33 0.53
CA GLY A 318 2.08 -6.91 0.16
C GLY A 318 3.31 -6.18 0.73
N LEU A 319 4.10 -6.83 1.61
CA LEU A 319 5.37 -6.37 2.19
C LEU A 319 6.59 -6.94 1.46
N TRP A 320 6.42 -7.76 0.42
CA TRP A 320 7.51 -8.57 -0.13
C TRP A 320 8.55 -7.78 -0.91
N ASP A 321 8.33 -6.50 -1.19
CA ASP A 321 9.34 -5.63 -1.83
C ASP A 321 10.37 -5.03 -0.86
N GLN A 322 10.69 -5.71 0.26
CA GLN A 322 11.61 -5.19 1.30
C GLN A 322 12.87 -6.05 1.52
N VAL A 323 13.35 -6.79 0.51
CA VAL A 323 14.47 -7.72 0.67
C VAL A 323 15.74 -7.25 -0.08
N ASP A 324 16.79 -7.06 0.74
CA ASP A 324 18.24 -7.10 0.46
C ASP A 324 19.01 -5.86 0.03
N ASN A 325 19.89 -5.39 0.94
CA ASN A 325 21.03 -4.51 0.64
C ASN A 325 22.40 -5.01 1.15
N GLU A 326 22.51 -6.25 1.63
CA GLU A 326 23.77 -6.68 2.27
C GLU A 326 24.81 -7.29 1.32
N LYS A 327 24.46 -7.70 0.09
CA LYS A 327 25.42 -8.39 -0.80
C LYS A 327 25.97 -7.57 -1.96
N VAL A 328 25.35 -6.44 -2.32
CA VAL A 328 25.73 -5.70 -3.53
C VAL A 328 26.83 -4.66 -3.26
N GLY A 329 26.95 -4.17 -2.02
CA GLY A 329 27.94 -3.15 -1.64
C GLY A 329 29.39 -3.64 -1.60
N ALA A 330 29.62 -4.91 -1.26
CA ALA A 330 30.98 -5.44 -1.10
C ALA A 330 31.65 -5.81 -2.44
N GLU A 331 30.91 -6.36 -3.40
CA GLU A 331 31.48 -6.78 -4.70
C GLU A 331 31.61 -5.63 -5.73
N SER A 332 30.86 -4.54 -5.55
CA SER A 332 30.88 -3.40 -6.47
C SER A 332 32.04 -2.45 -6.20
N GLN A 333 32.51 -2.31 -4.96
CA GLN A 333 33.64 -1.43 -4.63
C GLN A 333 35.00 -1.98 -5.06
N GLU A 334 35.21 -3.30 -5.04
CA GLU A 334 36.49 -3.90 -5.48
C GLU A 334 36.70 -3.88 -7.01
N LYS A 335 35.61 -3.87 -7.81
CA LYS A 335 35.70 -3.85 -9.28
C LYS A 335 35.81 -2.45 -9.90
N ILE A 336 35.40 -1.40 -9.18
CA ILE A 336 35.41 -0.02 -9.72
C ILE A 336 36.85 0.56 -9.72
N VAL A 337 37.75 0.07 -8.86
CA VAL A 337 39.13 0.57 -8.81
C VAL A 337 40.02 0.01 -9.93
N SER A 338 39.61 -1.05 -10.66
CA SER A 338 40.52 -1.77 -11.57
C SER A 338 40.22 -1.71 -13.07
N ASN A 339 39.19 -0.99 -13.56
CA ASN A 339 38.89 -0.95 -15.00
C ASN A 339 38.39 0.42 -15.49
N SER A 340 39.31 1.37 -15.60
CA SER A 340 39.10 2.64 -16.31
C SER A 340 39.71 2.60 -17.71
N THR A 341 39.13 1.82 -18.64
CA THR A 341 39.29 2.11 -20.09
C THR A 341 38.26 1.35 -20.94
N THR A 342 37.47 2.12 -21.70
CA THR A 342 36.64 1.72 -22.86
C THR A 342 35.53 0.67 -22.65
N ARG A 343 34.25 1.10 -22.71
CA ARG A 343 33.21 0.37 -23.45
C ARG A 343 31.96 1.22 -23.72
N THR A 344 31.69 1.39 -25.01
CA THR A 344 30.44 1.86 -25.61
C THR A 344 29.39 0.75 -25.63
N ASN A 345 28.12 1.16 -25.60
CA ASN A 345 26.88 0.39 -25.83
C ASN A 345 26.45 -0.61 -24.76
N GLY A 346 25.41 -0.21 -24.01
CA GLY A 346 24.28 -1.05 -23.60
C GLY A 346 24.55 -2.21 -22.64
N SER A 347 24.48 -1.95 -21.33
CA SER A 347 23.85 -2.82 -20.31
C SER A 347 23.98 -2.15 -18.94
N TRP A 348 22.86 -1.79 -18.32
CA TRP A 348 22.77 -1.12 -17.02
C TRP A 348 22.56 -2.17 -15.92
N VAL A 349 23.40 -2.21 -14.88
CA VAL A 349 23.23 -3.16 -13.75
C VAL A 349 23.65 -2.57 -12.38
N GLY A 350 24.10 -1.30 -12.31
CA GLY A 350 24.71 -0.77 -11.08
C GLY A 350 23.78 0.03 -10.16
N GLU A 351 23.05 0.99 -10.72
CA GLU A 351 22.36 2.04 -9.95
C GLU A 351 20.84 1.82 -9.82
N GLU A 352 20.21 1.09 -10.75
CA GLU A 352 18.77 0.75 -10.71
C GLU A 352 18.39 -0.15 -9.52
N ARG A 353 19.37 -0.83 -8.91
CA ARG A 353 19.17 -1.85 -7.88
C ARG A 353 18.76 -1.30 -6.51
N ALA A 354 19.10 -0.05 -6.18
CA ALA A 354 18.89 0.51 -4.85
C ALA A 354 17.54 1.25 -4.69
N GLU A 355 16.90 1.66 -5.79
CA GLU A 355 15.73 2.53 -5.77
C GLU A 355 14.38 1.77 -5.82
N CYS A 356 14.38 0.47 -6.12
CA CYS A 356 13.18 -0.36 -6.25
C CYS A 356 12.43 -0.61 -4.90
N LEU A 357 13.13 -0.41 -3.76
CA LEU A 357 12.82 -0.96 -2.42
C LEU A 357 11.96 -0.08 -1.48
N ALA A 358 11.38 1.04 -1.93
CA ALA A 358 10.59 1.92 -1.05
C ALA A 358 9.11 1.97 -1.44
N ARG A 359 8.33 1.02 -0.94
CA ARG A 359 6.96 0.80 -1.37
C ARG A 359 5.98 0.81 -0.19
N THR A 360 5.10 1.82 -0.19
CA THR A 360 3.91 1.96 0.65
C THR A 360 2.68 1.41 -0.04
N ASN A 361 1.71 0.91 0.73
CA ASN A 361 0.36 0.64 0.23
C ASN A 361 -0.73 1.03 1.26
N PHE A 362 -1.80 1.71 0.80
CA PHE A 362 -3.16 1.53 1.31
C PHE A 362 -4.26 2.05 0.35
N SER A 363 -5.40 1.34 0.36
CA SER A 363 -6.64 1.61 -0.38
C SER A 363 -7.83 1.75 0.60
N LEU A 364 -8.52 2.90 0.57
CA LEU A 364 -9.91 3.03 1.01
C LEU A 364 -10.67 3.75 -0.10
N SER A 365 -11.39 2.99 -0.92
CA SER A 365 -12.69 3.37 -1.51
C SER A 365 -13.24 2.26 -2.43
N PHE A 366 -13.38 1.01 -1.95
CA PHE A 366 -14.23 0.01 -2.63
C PHE A 366 -14.72 -1.15 -1.73
N GLY A 367 -14.26 -1.25 -0.48
CA GLY A 367 -14.55 -2.38 0.44
C GLY A 367 -15.95 -2.41 1.06
N LEU A 368 -16.71 -1.31 1.07
CA LEU A 368 -18.02 -1.25 1.75
C LEU A 368 -19.19 -1.85 0.95
N PHE A 369 -18.95 -2.67 -0.07
CA PHE A 369 -20.01 -3.28 -0.89
C PHE A 369 -20.11 -4.81 -0.80
N PHE A 370 -19.13 -5.53 -0.21
CA PHE A 370 -19.13 -7.00 -0.22
C PHE A 370 -19.20 -7.72 1.14
N GLU A 371 -19.23 -7.00 2.28
CA GLU A 371 -19.37 -7.63 3.61
C GLU A 371 -20.83 -7.97 4.02
N HIS A 372 -21.79 -7.98 3.08
CA HIS A 372 -23.21 -8.21 3.41
C HIS A 372 -23.83 -9.50 2.86
N ILE A 373 -23.03 -10.47 2.38
CA ILE A 373 -23.55 -11.79 1.94
C ILE A 373 -22.73 -12.93 2.56
N ALA A 374 -22.67 -13.00 3.88
CA ALA A 374 -22.20 -14.18 4.59
C ALA A 374 -22.97 -14.36 5.91
N ASP A 375 -24.31 -14.44 5.86
CA ASP A 375 -25.07 -14.95 6.99
C ASP A 375 -26.41 -15.59 6.58
N ILE A 376 -26.33 -16.79 5.99
CA ILE A 376 -27.46 -17.74 5.96
C ILE A 376 -26.86 -19.13 6.08
N SER A 377 -26.66 -19.64 7.32
CA SER A 377 -26.79 -21.07 7.67
C SER A 377 -26.41 -21.33 9.14
N SER A 378 -27.24 -20.90 10.08
CA SER A 378 -27.21 -21.41 11.45
C SER A 378 -28.54 -22.09 11.80
N HIS A 379 -28.56 -23.41 11.87
CA HIS A 379 -29.51 -24.16 12.71
C HIS A 379 -28.77 -25.33 13.36
N ALA A 380 -28.51 -25.19 14.66
CA ALA A 380 -27.90 -26.19 15.50
C ALA A 380 -28.99 -27.09 16.13
N ALA A 381 -28.96 -28.40 15.86
CA ALA A 381 -29.67 -29.41 16.65
C ALA A 381 -29.21 -30.86 16.37
N ILE A 382 -27.90 -31.16 16.42
CA ILE A 382 -27.42 -32.57 16.46
C ILE A 382 -26.14 -32.65 17.33
N ALA A 383 -26.26 -32.46 18.64
CA ALA A 383 -25.13 -32.60 19.57
C ALA A 383 -25.51 -33.29 20.89
N SER A 384 -26.37 -34.31 20.83
CA SER A 384 -26.79 -35.09 22.00
C SER A 384 -26.78 -36.61 21.75
N ASN A 385 -25.75 -37.15 21.10
CA ASN A 385 -25.60 -38.61 20.93
C ASN A 385 -24.41 -39.20 21.72
N PRO A 386 -24.67 -39.98 22.80
CA PRO A 386 -23.62 -40.53 23.69
C PRO A 386 -22.75 -41.67 23.14
N LYS A 387 -22.90 -42.08 21.87
CA LYS A 387 -22.28 -43.32 21.34
C LYS A 387 -20.81 -43.19 20.86
N VAL A 388 -20.15 -42.04 20.99
CA VAL A 388 -18.79 -41.81 20.42
C VAL A 388 -17.65 -42.03 21.43
N LYS A 389 -17.90 -42.68 22.58
CA LYS A 389 -16.85 -42.93 23.60
C LYS A 389 -15.80 -44.03 23.32
N PRO A 390 -15.96 -45.05 22.44
CA PRO A 390 -14.94 -46.10 22.34
C PRO A 390 -13.77 -45.80 21.38
N LEU A 391 -13.88 -44.81 20.48
CA LEU A 391 -12.88 -44.58 19.41
C LEU A 391 -11.67 -43.75 19.88
N GLY A 392 -11.82 -42.93 20.92
CA GLY A 392 -10.76 -42.05 21.42
C GLY A 392 -9.59 -42.77 22.11
N LYS A 393 -9.81 -43.98 22.64
CA LYS A 393 -8.76 -44.70 23.40
C LYS A 393 -7.68 -45.33 22.50
N LYS A 394 -8.06 -45.82 21.31
CA LYS A 394 -7.11 -46.42 20.34
C LYS A 394 -6.22 -45.38 19.63
N VAL A 395 -6.70 -44.15 19.49
CA VAL A 395 -5.94 -43.05 18.86
C VAL A 395 -4.84 -42.53 19.79
N LEU A 396 -5.10 -42.47 21.09
CA LEU A 396 -4.12 -42.04 22.10
C LEU A 396 -2.97 -43.05 22.29
N GLU A 397 -3.24 -44.35 22.18
CA GLU A 397 -2.21 -45.39 22.29
C GLU A 397 -1.26 -45.40 21.07
N SER A 398 -1.74 -45.03 19.88
CA SER A 398 -0.90 -44.91 18.67
C SER A 398 0.00 -43.67 18.67
N PHE A 399 -0.39 -42.61 19.37
CA PHE A 399 0.38 -41.36 19.49
C PHE A 399 1.61 -41.50 20.43
N SER A 400 1.51 -42.36 21.44
CA SER A 400 2.60 -42.57 22.41
C SER A 400 3.80 -43.35 21.82
N GLU A 401 3.54 -44.28 20.89
CA GLU A 401 4.58 -45.04 20.18
C GLU A 401 5.33 -44.17 19.15
N ALA A 402 4.63 -43.26 18.46
CA ALA A 402 5.23 -42.36 17.46
C ALA A 402 6.21 -41.34 18.06
N LEU A 403 5.98 -40.90 19.32
CA LEU A 403 6.87 -39.96 20.01
C LEU A 403 8.21 -40.59 20.44
N LYS A 404 8.26 -41.91 20.66
CA LYS A 404 9.52 -42.61 20.99
C LYS A 404 10.46 -42.72 19.79
N HIS A 405 9.93 -42.73 18.56
CA HIS A 405 10.74 -42.78 17.33
C HIS A 405 11.37 -41.42 16.98
N ARG A 406 10.73 -40.31 17.37
CA ARG A 406 11.21 -38.94 17.10
C ARG A 406 12.47 -38.57 17.90
N ASN A 407 12.57 -39.00 19.15
CA ASN A 407 13.73 -38.69 20.00
C ASN A 407 15.03 -39.41 19.57
N ASN A 408 14.93 -40.53 18.84
CA ASN A 408 16.10 -41.23 18.29
C ASN A 408 16.66 -40.60 17.01
N LEU A 409 15.88 -39.76 16.31
CA LEU A 409 16.32 -39.06 15.09
C LEU A 409 17.09 -37.76 15.41
N ASN A 410 16.71 -37.04 16.48
CA ASN A 410 17.39 -35.82 16.89
C ASN A 410 18.83 -36.05 17.38
N ASN A 411 19.17 -37.24 17.88
CA ASN A 411 20.53 -37.57 18.32
C ASN A 411 21.50 -37.95 17.19
N ARG A 412 21.07 -37.98 15.93
CA ARG A 412 21.93 -38.36 14.78
C ARG A 412 22.35 -37.20 13.86
N PHE A 413 21.79 -36.01 14.04
CA PHE A 413 22.04 -34.86 13.16
C PHE A 413 22.48 -33.57 13.91
N GLY A 414 22.83 -33.68 15.19
CA GLY A 414 23.09 -32.53 16.08
C GLY A 414 24.47 -31.87 16.01
N ASP A 415 25.43 -32.43 15.28
CA ASP A 415 26.83 -31.97 15.35
C ASP A 415 27.32 -31.41 14.00
N ASN A 416 26.81 -30.26 13.52
CA ASN A 416 27.56 -29.35 12.61
C ASN A 416 26.91 -28.01 12.20
N LEU A 417 26.08 -27.36 13.03
CA LEU A 417 25.46 -26.06 12.63
C LEU A 417 25.58 -24.91 13.64
N ASN A 418 26.54 -24.96 14.56
CA ASN A 418 26.76 -23.87 15.52
C ASN A 418 28.11 -23.19 15.32
N ASN A 419 28.28 -22.45 14.23
CA ASN A 419 29.19 -21.28 14.22
C ASN A 419 28.91 -20.30 13.06
N SER A 420 27.81 -19.55 13.15
CA SER A 420 27.73 -18.23 12.50
C SER A 420 26.69 -17.36 13.21
N THR A 421 27.13 -16.60 14.20
CA THR A 421 26.35 -15.47 14.73
C THR A 421 26.45 -14.32 13.72
N SER A 422 25.48 -14.23 12.81
CA SER A 422 25.20 -12.98 12.09
C SER A 422 24.18 -12.18 12.90
N PRO A 423 24.39 -10.88 13.17
CA PRO A 423 23.38 -10.07 13.83
C PRO A 423 22.16 -9.93 12.90
N GLU A 424 20.97 -10.20 13.41
CA GLU A 424 19.70 -10.01 12.71
C GLU A 424 19.51 -8.50 12.39
N THR A 425 19.71 -8.12 11.13
CA THR A 425 19.33 -6.79 10.63
C THR A 425 17.86 -6.84 10.19
N ASP A 426 16.99 -6.32 11.05
CA ASP A 426 15.55 -6.15 10.82
C ASP A 426 15.33 -5.06 9.75
N THR A 427 15.24 -5.46 8.47
CA THR A 427 15.21 -4.53 7.32
C THR A 427 13.83 -3.91 7.12
N MET A 428 13.56 -2.82 7.83
CA MET A 428 12.61 -1.79 7.42
C MET A 428 13.29 -0.78 6.48
N VAL A 429 12.50 -0.04 5.68
CA VAL A 429 12.89 1.04 4.72
C VAL A 429 14.40 1.28 4.59
N HIS A 430 14.98 0.79 3.50
CA HIS A 430 16.40 1.05 3.24
C HIS A 430 16.60 2.47 2.69
N LEU A 431 17.37 3.26 3.43
CA LEU A 431 17.84 4.58 3.00
C LEU A 431 19.33 4.49 2.69
N THR A 432 19.74 5.01 1.53
CA THR A 432 21.16 5.18 1.20
C THR A 432 21.81 6.23 2.11
N ASP A 433 23.13 6.20 2.25
CA ASP A 433 23.85 7.21 3.02
C ASP A 433 23.63 8.63 2.49
N ALA A 434 23.50 8.77 1.17
CA ALA A 434 23.17 10.03 0.52
C ALA A 434 21.77 10.54 0.92
N GLU A 435 20.77 9.64 0.98
CA GLU A 435 19.42 9.98 1.43
C GLU A 435 19.41 10.36 2.92
N LYS A 436 20.09 9.59 3.78
CA LYS A 436 20.22 9.91 5.22
C LYS A 436 20.85 11.28 5.41
N ALA A 437 21.95 11.57 4.71
CA ALA A 437 22.61 12.87 4.76
C ALA A 437 21.70 14.01 4.28
N ALA A 438 20.94 13.81 3.20
CA ALA A 438 19.97 14.79 2.70
C ALA A 438 18.84 15.04 3.71
N ILE A 439 18.30 13.99 4.32
CA ILE A 439 17.27 14.08 5.37
C ILE A 439 17.80 14.88 6.57
N SER A 440 18.96 14.50 7.12
CA SER A 440 19.54 15.20 8.28
C SER A 440 19.88 16.65 7.96
N GLY A 441 20.44 16.91 6.78
CA GLY A 441 20.81 18.25 6.33
C GLY A 441 19.60 19.18 6.17
N LEU A 442 18.50 18.67 5.61
CA LEU A 442 17.26 19.44 5.49
C LEU A 442 16.54 19.59 6.82
N TRP A 443 16.51 18.53 7.64
CA TRP A 443 15.87 18.58 8.96
C TRP A 443 16.47 19.65 9.86
N GLY A 444 17.78 19.92 9.77
CA GLY A 444 18.44 21.02 10.48
C GLY A 444 17.93 22.42 10.13
N LYS A 445 17.20 22.59 9.01
CA LYS A 445 16.56 23.84 8.59
C LYS A 445 15.09 23.93 9.02
N VAL A 446 14.50 22.84 9.52
CA VAL A 446 13.06 22.74 9.79
C VAL A 446 12.71 23.41 11.11
N ASN A 447 11.71 24.30 11.08
CA ASN A 447 11.04 24.74 12.30
C ASN A 447 10.10 23.64 12.80
N ALA A 448 10.64 22.67 13.53
CA ALA A 448 9.93 21.44 13.91
C ALA A 448 8.59 21.73 14.61
N ASP A 449 8.56 22.60 15.62
CA ASP A 449 7.34 22.96 16.35
C ASP A 449 6.24 23.50 15.42
N GLY A 450 6.62 24.38 14.49
CA GLY A 450 5.70 24.93 13.48
C GLY A 450 5.17 23.86 12.54
N VAL A 451 6.07 23.00 12.01
CA VAL A 451 5.70 21.91 11.11
C VAL A 451 4.75 20.92 11.76
N GLY A 452 5.01 20.53 13.01
CA GLY A 452 4.15 19.59 13.73
C GLY A 452 2.74 20.13 13.96
N ALA A 453 2.63 21.38 14.38
CA ALA A 453 1.36 22.06 14.56
C ALA A 453 0.57 22.16 13.25
N GLU A 454 1.23 22.61 12.18
CA GLU A 454 0.62 22.78 10.85
C GLU A 454 0.19 21.44 10.24
N ALA A 455 1.02 20.40 10.35
CA ALA A 455 0.73 19.08 9.79
C ALA A 455 -0.48 18.42 10.47
N LEU A 456 -0.56 18.47 11.80
CA LEU A 456 -1.72 17.96 12.52
C LEU A 456 -2.97 18.80 12.23
N GLY A 457 -2.83 20.13 12.21
CA GLY A 457 -3.94 21.03 11.86
C GLY A 457 -4.50 20.73 10.46
N ARG A 458 -3.63 20.59 9.45
CA ARG A 458 -4.01 20.19 8.09
C ARG A 458 -4.68 18.82 8.05
N LEU A 459 -4.17 17.83 8.78
CA LEU A 459 -4.82 16.52 8.88
C LEU A 459 -6.29 16.66 9.32
N LEU A 460 -6.54 17.42 10.39
CA LEU A 460 -7.87 17.59 10.96
C LEU A 460 -8.82 18.41 10.08
N VAL A 461 -8.30 19.34 9.27
CA VAL A 461 -9.10 20.13 8.31
C VAL A 461 -9.41 19.33 7.05
N VAL A 462 -8.39 18.67 6.49
CA VAL A 462 -8.46 18.00 5.20
C VAL A 462 -9.19 16.66 5.32
N TYR A 463 -9.08 16.00 6.46
CA TYR A 463 -9.74 14.74 6.78
C TYR A 463 -10.56 14.85 8.08
N PRO A 464 -11.71 15.55 8.07
CA PRO A 464 -12.46 15.87 9.30
C PRO A 464 -12.87 14.66 10.15
N TRP A 465 -13.00 13.46 9.56
CA TRP A 465 -13.28 12.25 10.34
C TRP A 465 -12.18 11.91 11.36
N THR A 466 -10.95 12.40 11.16
CA THR A 466 -9.84 12.22 12.11
C THR A 466 -10.04 13.02 13.41
N GLN A 467 -10.91 14.03 13.41
CA GLN A 467 -11.24 14.82 14.60
C GLN A 467 -11.85 13.98 15.73
N ARG A 468 -12.47 12.84 15.41
CA ARG A 468 -13.03 11.89 16.41
C ARG A 468 -11.99 11.39 17.42
N PHE A 469 -10.71 11.38 17.05
CA PHE A 469 -9.62 10.98 17.95
C PHE A 469 -9.23 12.09 18.95
N PHE A 470 -9.77 13.30 18.76
CA PHE A 470 -9.34 14.52 19.45
C PHE A 470 -10.53 15.31 20.02
N GLU A 471 -11.66 14.68 20.32
CA GLU A 471 -12.86 15.37 20.86
C GLU A 471 -12.57 16.18 22.14
N HIS A 472 -11.59 15.73 22.93
CA HIS A 472 -11.13 16.41 24.15
C HIS A 472 -10.25 17.65 23.89
N PHE A 473 -9.98 18.01 22.63
CA PHE A 473 -9.24 19.23 22.27
C PHE A 473 -10.14 20.48 22.20
N GLY A 474 -11.44 20.36 22.48
CA GLY A 474 -12.36 21.48 22.44
C GLY A 474 -12.85 21.77 21.02
N ASP A 475 -12.91 23.05 20.65
CA ASP A 475 -13.47 23.46 19.36
C ASP A 475 -12.54 23.12 18.19
N LEU A 476 -13.03 22.26 17.29
CA LEU A 476 -12.43 21.84 16.03
C LEU A 476 -13.39 22.05 14.84
N SER A 477 -14.45 22.85 15.02
CA SER A 477 -15.58 22.97 14.09
C SER A 477 -15.25 23.66 12.75
N SER A 478 -14.14 24.39 12.69
CA SER A 478 -13.70 25.12 11.51
C SER A 478 -12.18 25.09 11.38
N ALA A 479 -11.67 25.37 10.19
CA ALA A 479 -10.23 25.41 9.97
C ALA A 479 -9.53 26.46 10.84
N SER A 480 -10.11 27.65 11.02
CA SER A 480 -9.55 28.65 11.94
C SER A 480 -9.54 28.17 13.40
N ALA A 481 -10.60 27.48 13.85
CA ALA A 481 -10.64 26.86 15.18
C ALA A 481 -9.52 25.82 15.33
N VAL A 482 -9.40 24.89 14.38
CA VAL A 482 -8.35 23.84 14.37
C VAL A 482 -6.95 24.45 14.38
N MET A 483 -6.65 25.35 13.44
CA MET A 483 -5.31 25.94 13.28
C MET A 483 -4.96 26.91 14.44
N GLY A 484 -5.96 27.49 15.09
CA GLY A 484 -5.82 28.31 16.29
C GLY A 484 -5.67 27.52 17.59
N ASN A 485 -6.08 26.25 17.60
CA ASN A 485 -6.23 25.46 18.82
C ASN A 485 -4.89 25.15 19.51
N ALA A 486 -4.77 25.52 20.80
CA ALA A 486 -3.56 25.32 21.57
C ALA A 486 -3.23 23.84 21.84
N GLN A 487 -4.24 22.97 22.00
CA GLN A 487 -4.05 21.54 22.21
C GLN A 487 -3.60 20.84 20.91
N VAL A 488 -4.15 21.25 19.76
CA VAL A 488 -3.67 20.80 18.44
C VAL A 488 -2.18 21.16 18.28
N LYS A 489 -1.79 22.41 18.56
CA LYS A 489 -0.38 22.84 18.49
C LYS A 489 0.52 22.05 19.45
N ALA A 490 0.08 21.87 20.69
CA ALA A 490 0.84 21.12 21.69
C ALA A 490 1.00 19.64 21.32
N HIS A 491 -0.03 19.02 20.75
CA HIS A 491 0.06 17.63 20.30
C HIS A 491 0.89 17.49 19.02
N GLY A 492 0.73 18.41 18.06
CA GLY A 492 1.57 18.47 16.86
C GLY A 492 3.05 18.57 17.20
N LYS A 493 3.41 19.35 18.23
CA LYS A 493 4.78 19.39 18.78
C LYS A 493 5.26 18.03 19.31
N LYS A 494 4.40 17.27 20.00
CA LYS A 494 4.77 15.91 20.46
C LYS A 494 5.03 14.97 19.28
N VAL A 495 4.13 14.99 18.28
CA VAL A 495 4.26 14.17 17.06
C VAL A 495 5.58 14.46 16.35
N ILE A 496 5.87 15.74 16.08
CA ILE A 496 7.04 16.10 15.28
C ILE A 496 8.36 15.93 16.06
N THR A 497 8.32 16.02 17.39
CA THR A 497 9.46 15.66 18.25
C THR A 497 9.76 14.17 18.12
N ALA A 498 8.75 13.31 18.25
CA ALA A 498 8.92 11.87 18.08
C ALA A 498 9.39 11.49 16.67
N PHE A 499 8.85 12.16 15.64
CA PHE A 499 9.32 12.01 14.26
C PHE A 499 10.81 12.40 14.14
N GLY A 500 11.20 13.55 14.69
CA GLY A 500 12.58 14.02 14.71
C GLY A 500 13.55 13.10 15.47
N ASP A 501 13.09 12.43 16.53
CA ASP A 501 13.85 11.38 17.21
C ASP A 501 14.00 10.14 16.31
N GLY A 502 12.95 9.76 15.59
CA GLY A 502 13.01 8.72 14.55
C GLY A 502 14.06 9.01 13.48
N LEU A 503 14.24 10.27 13.07
CA LEU A 503 15.27 10.65 12.09
C LEU A 503 16.72 10.44 12.58
N LYS A 504 16.93 10.30 13.89
CA LYS A 504 18.26 9.95 14.47
C LYS A 504 18.52 8.44 14.42
N HIS A 505 17.50 7.64 14.12
CA HIS A 505 17.51 6.18 14.17
C HIS A 505 16.88 5.57 12.91
N LEU A 506 17.24 6.11 11.74
CA LEU A 506 16.68 5.70 10.43
C LEU A 506 16.87 4.21 10.12
N ASP A 507 17.93 3.59 10.66
CA ASP A 507 18.20 2.15 10.51
C ASP A 507 17.44 1.28 11.53
N ASN A 508 16.76 1.88 12.50
CA ASN A 508 16.02 1.17 13.55
C ASN A 508 14.70 1.87 13.89
N LEU A 509 13.92 2.25 12.88
CA LEU A 509 12.62 2.90 13.10
C LEU A 509 11.67 2.04 13.93
N LYS A 510 11.62 0.73 13.67
CA LYS A 510 10.76 -0.22 14.40
C LYS A 510 11.07 -0.25 15.90
N GLY A 511 12.35 -0.41 16.28
CA GLY A 511 12.76 -0.36 17.68
C GLY A 511 12.49 1.01 18.31
N THR A 512 12.78 2.08 17.57
CA THR A 512 12.58 3.47 18.03
C THR A 512 11.12 3.79 18.32
N PHE A 513 10.20 3.33 17.47
CA PHE A 513 8.77 3.58 17.61
C PHE A 513 8.00 2.49 18.38
N SER A 514 8.66 1.44 18.91
CA SER A 514 7.98 0.29 19.51
C SER A 514 7.00 0.66 20.63
N ALA A 515 7.41 1.52 21.56
CA ALA A 515 6.55 1.96 22.67
C ALA A 515 5.37 2.81 22.19
N LEU A 516 5.57 3.61 21.13
CA LEU A 516 4.49 4.38 20.50
C LEU A 516 3.55 3.46 19.71
N SER A 517 4.08 2.42 19.06
CA SER A 517 3.27 1.42 18.37
C SER A 517 2.35 0.69 19.35
N GLU A 518 2.87 0.23 20.49
CA GLU A 518 2.09 -0.39 21.57
C GLU A 518 1.03 0.58 22.12
N LEU A 519 1.40 1.83 22.41
CA LEU A 519 0.44 2.83 22.87
C LEU A 519 -0.72 3.03 21.89
N HIS A 520 -0.41 3.17 20.59
CA HIS A 520 -1.44 3.42 19.60
C HIS A 520 -2.30 2.18 19.34
N CYS A 521 -1.71 0.99 19.34
CA CYS A 521 -2.40 -0.28 19.17
C CYS A 521 -3.32 -0.58 20.36
N ASP A 522 -2.78 -0.61 21.57
CA ASP A 522 -3.45 -1.24 22.72
C ASP A 522 -4.33 -0.26 23.50
N LYS A 523 -4.10 1.05 23.36
CA LYS A 523 -4.84 2.07 24.12
C LYS A 523 -5.60 3.05 23.25
N LEU A 524 -5.01 3.49 22.14
CA LEU A 524 -5.63 4.53 21.30
C LEU A 524 -6.45 3.96 20.14
N HIS A 525 -6.21 2.69 19.78
CA HIS A 525 -6.89 1.97 18.69
C HIS A 525 -7.00 2.79 17.40
N VAL A 526 -5.95 3.54 17.06
CA VAL A 526 -5.92 4.38 15.85
C VAL A 526 -5.75 3.48 14.65
N ASP A 527 -6.63 3.55 13.65
CA ASP A 527 -6.44 2.76 12.42
C ASP A 527 -5.08 3.11 11.78
N PRO A 528 -4.22 2.12 11.47
CA PRO A 528 -2.88 2.34 10.92
C PRO A 528 -2.80 3.24 9.69
N GLU A 529 -3.89 3.37 8.93
CA GLU A 529 -3.91 4.24 7.76
C GLU A 529 -3.77 5.73 8.13
N ASN A 530 -4.23 6.12 9.32
CA ASN A 530 -4.11 7.51 9.76
C ASN A 530 -2.65 7.94 9.96
N PHE A 531 -1.74 7.00 10.24
CA PHE A 531 -0.30 7.32 10.31
C PHE A 531 0.25 7.76 8.95
N ARG A 532 -0.21 7.14 7.85
CA ARG A 532 0.20 7.52 6.50
C ARG A 532 -0.39 8.86 6.08
N LEU A 533 -1.65 9.12 6.45
CA LEU A 533 -2.27 10.43 6.23
C LEU A 533 -1.46 11.54 6.90
N LEU A 534 -1.07 11.35 8.17
CA LEU A 534 -0.25 12.32 8.89
C LEU A 534 1.16 12.44 8.30
N GLY A 535 1.78 11.32 7.91
CA GLY A 535 3.05 11.32 7.19
C GLY A 535 3.01 12.16 5.91
N ASN A 536 1.96 12.03 5.11
CA ASN A 536 1.75 12.85 3.92
C ASN A 536 1.57 14.34 4.26
N MET A 537 0.87 14.67 5.35
CA MET A 537 0.76 16.06 5.82
C MET A 537 2.12 16.64 6.21
N ILE A 538 2.98 15.85 6.87
CA ILE A 538 4.35 16.28 7.18
C ILE A 538 5.11 16.60 5.88
N VAL A 539 5.05 15.75 4.86
CA VAL A 539 5.73 16.00 3.56
C VAL A 539 5.19 17.26 2.87
N ILE A 540 3.87 17.48 2.89
CA ILE A 540 3.25 18.68 2.32
C ILE A 540 3.74 19.94 3.03
N VAL A 541 3.79 19.94 4.36
CA VAL A 541 4.25 21.09 5.15
C VAL A 541 5.75 21.32 4.97
N LEU A 542 6.57 20.26 4.90
CA LEU A 542 7.99 20.39 4.57
C LEU A 542 8.20 21.03 3.20
N SER A 543 7.41 20.63 2.19
CA SER A 543 7.46 21.22 0.84
C SER A 543 7.06 22.69 0.82
N HIS A 544 6.05 23.05 1.62
CA HIS A 544 5.61 24.44 1.81
C HIS A 544 6.69 25.30 2.47
N ASP A 545 7.27 24.82 3.58
CA ASP A 545 8.21 25.61 4.39
C ASP A 545 9.61 25.72 3.79
N LEU A 546 10.10 24.64 3.17
CA LEU A 546 11.43 24.58 2.57
C LEU A 546 11.43 25.07 1.11
N GLY A 547 10.26 25.11 0.46
CA GLY A 547 10.11 25.59 -0.91
C GLY A 547 11.08 24.90 -1.88
N LYS A 548 11.90 25.71 -2.56
CA LYS A 548 12.92 25.24 -3.53
C LYS A 548 13.99 24.32 -2.93
N ASP A 549 14.22 24.36 -1.62
CA ASP A 549 15.18 23.47 -0.96
C ASP A 549 14.63 22.02 -0.87
N PHE A 550 13.31 21.85 -0.96
CA PHE A 550 12.65 20.54 -0.99
C PHE A 550 12.63 19.96 -2.42
N THR A 551 13.82 19.58 -2.88
CA THR A 551 14.04 18.99 -4.20
C THR A 551 13.25 17.68 -4.41
N PRO A 552 13.05 17.22 -5.66
CA PRO A 552 12.41 15.92 -5.92
C PRO A 552 13.10 14.74 -5.21
N ALA A 553 14.43 14.75 -5.12
CA ALA A 553 15.20 13.71 -4.42
C ALA A 553 14.98 13.78 -2.90
N ALA A 554 14.92 14.99 -2.34
CA ALA A 554 14.57 15.18 -0.93
C ALA A 554 13.15 14.70 -0.63
N GLN A 555 12.19 15.02 -1.50
CA GLN A 555 10.83 14.51 -1.41
C GLN A 555 10.81 12.99 -1.43
N ALA A 556 11.56 12.35 -2.33
CA ALA A 556 11.66 10.89 -2.39
C ALA A 556 12.15 10.32 -1.05
N ALA A 557 13.27 10.83 -0.52
CA ALA A 557 13.83 10.39 0.76
C ALA A 557 12.84 10.56 1.93
N PHE A 558 12.19 11.73 2.06
CA PHE A 558 11.18 11.94 3.11
C PHE A 558 9.94 11.07 2.92
N GLN A 559 9.52 10.78 1.69
CA GLN A 559 8.42 9.85 1.41
C GLN A 559 8.75 8.43 1.91
N LYS A 560 10.00 7.98 1.73
CA LYS A 560 10.49 6.71 2.31
C LYS A 560 10.44 6.73 3.83
N VAL A 561 10.90 7.82 4.47
CA VAL A 561 10.88 7.94 5.93
C VAL A 561 9.48 7.87 6.48
N VAL A 562 8.53 8.66 5.98
CA VAL A 562 7.15 8.67 6.51
C VAL A 562 6.45 7.33 6.30
N ALA A 563 6.78 6.62 5.22
CA ALA A 563 6.36 5.23 5.00
C ALA A 563 6.89 4.29 6.08
N GLY A 564 8.20 4.38 6.37
CA GLY A 564 8.88 3.58 7.38
C GLY A 564 8.35 3.83 8.78
N VAL A 565 8.12 5.10 9.14
CA VAL A 565 7.54 5.50 10.42
C VAL A 565 6.11 4.98 10.54
N ALA A 566 5.27 5.13 9.51
CA ALA A 566 3.90 4.60 9.54
C ALA A 566 3.89 3.07 9.71
N SER A 567 4.79 2.36 9.02
CA SER A 567 4.94 0.91 9.16
C SER A 567 5.47 0.50 10.54
N ALA A 568 6.39 1.28 11.14
CA ALA A 568 6.90 1.06 12.48
C ALA A 568 5.83 1.27 13.56
N LEU A 569 4.99 2.30 13.41
CA LEU A 569 3.86 2.58 14.30
C LEU A 569 2.75 1.52 14.17
N ALA A 570 2.55 0.98 12.98
CA ALA A 570 1.59 -0.09 12.72
C ALA A 570 2.08 -1.49 13.15
N HIS A 571 3.36 -1.65 13.50
CA HIS A 571 3.97 -2.97 13.69
C HIS A 571 3.26 -3.83 14.74
N LYS A 572 2.78 -3.25 15.84
CA LYS A 572 2.09 -3.98 16.92
C LYS A 572 0.64 -4.36 16.61
N TYR A 573 0.05 -3.90 15.49
CA TYR A 573 -1.33 -4.21 15.12
C TYR A 573 -1.52 -5.60 14.50
N HIS A 574 -0.43 -6.31 14.17
CA HIS A 574 -0.45 -7.55 13.39
C HIS A 574 0.43 -8.64 13.99
#